data_AF-A0A7L4PV64-F1
#
_entry.id   AF-A0A7L4PV64-F1
#
_cell.length_a   1.000
_cell.length_b   1.000
_cell.length_c   1.000
_cell.angle_alpha   90.00
_cell.angle_beta   90.00
_cell.angle_gamma   90.00
#
_symmetry.space_group_name_H-M   'P 1'
#
loop_
_entity.id
_entity.type
_entity.pdbx_description
1 polymer ?
#
loop_
_entity_poly.entity_id
_entity_poly.type
_entity_poly.pdbx_seq_one_letter_code
_entity_poly.pdbx_strand_id
1 'polypeptide(L)'
;MSELSKKDPGLKGMGMAFQIPIFYKLMVSMLFVAVLPLALLGIVFMGDAQSLASGIGLQNAIFVLTLLTLAVVVMWSFFLASSITSPIVKLSQVANSVSTGDLNNSDIDIMSNDEIGELAVAFNRMVNSYKILDTLARDDMN
;
A
#
# COMPACT_ATOMS: atom_id res chain seq x y z
N MET A 1 25.95 21.98 43.39
CA MET A 1 24.63 21.33 43.52
C MET A 1 23.57 22.34 43.11
N SER A 2 23.10 22.24 41.88
CA SER A 2 21.82 22.81 41.43
C SER A 2 21.39 21.94 40.26
N GLU A 3 20.22 21.37 40.41
CA GLU A 3 19.80 20.13 39.79
C GLU A 3 19.66 20.19 38.27
N LEU A 4 19.91 19.02 37.70
CA LEU A 4 19.59 18.61 36.35
C LEU A 4 18.12 18.88 36.04
N SER A 5 17.83 19.95 35.30
CA SER A 5 16.61 20.07 34.51
C SER A 5 16.74 19.16 33.28
N LYS A 6 16.69 17.84 33.50
CA LYS A 6 16.39 16.85 32.46
C LYS A 6 14.98 17.14 31.98
N LYS A 7 14.89 17.88 30.87
CA LYS A 7 13.68 17.95 30.06
C LYS A 7 13.48 16.56 29.47
N ASP A 8 12.69 15.76 30.18
CA ASP A 8 12.15 14.50 29.69
C ASP A 8 11.27 14.83 28.47
N PRO A 9 11.62 14.43 27.24
CA PRO A 9 10.73 14.57 26.11
C PRO A 9 9.69 13.44 26.22
N GLY A 10 8.83 13.56 27.22
CA GLY A 10 7.68 12.70 27.40
C GLY A 10 6.85 12.68 26.12
N LEU A 11 6.87 11.52 25.47
CA LEU A 11 5.74 10.89 24.79
C LEU A 11 4.79 11.88 24.11
N LYS A 12 5.32 12.60 23.11
CA LYS A 12 4.50 13.43 22.23
C LYS A 12 3.72 12.51 21.29
N GLY A 13 2.50 12.19 21.70
CA GLY A 13 1.46 11.68 20.83
C GLY A 13 1.60 10.21 20.45
N MET A 14 1.36 9.31 21.42
CA MET A 14 0.78 8.01 21.10
C MET A 14 -0.70 8.23 20.75
N GLY A 15 -0.97 9.01 19.70
CA GLY A 15 -2.25 8.91 19.03
C GLY A 15 -2.34 7.47 18.55
N MET A 16 -3.40 6.76 18.93
CA MET A 16 -3.75 5.50 18.28
C MET A 16 -3.99 5.82 16.80
N ALA A 17 -2.91 5.85 16.02
CA ALA A 17 -2.97 5.87 14.57
C ALA A 17 -3.64 4.56 14.22
N PHE A 18 -4.91 4.64 13.88
CA PHE A 18 -5.72 3.49 13.49
C PHE A 18 -5.09 2.92 12.22
N GLN A 19 -4.20 1.94 12.38
CA GLN A 19 -3.53 1.25 11.28
C GLN A 19 -4.60 0.43 10.58
N ILE A 20 -5.11 0.92 9.44
CA ILE A 20 -6.10 0.17 8.68
C ILE A 20 -5.35 -0.92 7.93
N PRO A 21 -5.63 -2.21 8.20
CA PRO A 21 -5.00 -3.31 7.50
C PRO A 21 -5.14 -3.14 5.98
N ILE A 22 -4.05 -3.30 5.23
CA ILE A 22 -4.08 -3.36 3.75
C ILE A 22 -5.10 -4.38 3.32
N PHE A 23 -5.16 -5.52 4.01
CA PHE A 23 -6.13 -6.55 3.73
C PHE A 23 -7.57 -6.02 3.72
N TYR A 24 -7.93 -5.10 4.63
CA TYR A 24 -9.26 -4.50 4.63
C TYR A 24 -9.46 -3.53 3.45
N LYS A 25 -8.46 -2.72 3.12
CA LYS A 25 -8.50 -1.85 1.92
C LYS A 25 -8.67 -2.68 0.64
N LEU A 26 -8.00 -3.83 0.57
CA LEU A 26 -8.10 -4.80 -0.52
C LEU A 26 -9.44 -5.51 -0.58
N MET A 27 -9.95 -5.98 0.56
CA MET A 27 -11.23 -6.68 0.61
C MET A 27 -12.37 -5.75 0.20
N VAL A 28 -12.38 -4.52 0.72
CA VAL A 28 -13.39 -3.52 0.36
C VAL A 28 -13.28 -3.19 -1.12
N SER A 29 -12.08 -2.97 -1.66
CA SER A 29 -11.90 -2.69 -3.08
C SER A 29 -12.34 -3.84 -3.98
N MET A 30 -11.94 -5.07 -3.66
CA MET A 30 -12.32 -6.28 -4.39
C MET A 30 -13.82 -6.53 -4.34
N LEU A 31 -14.45 -6.28 -3.20
CA LEU A 31 -15.90 -6.39 -3.06
C LEU A 31 -16.60 -5.37 -3.95
N PHE A 32 -16.13 -4.12 -3.99
CA PHE A 32 -16.64 -3.14 -4.95
C PHE A 32 -16.44 -3.58 -6.39
N VAL A 33 -15.24 -4.01 -6.78
CA VAL A 33 -14.94 -4.48 -8.16
C VAL A 33 -15.80 -5.67 -8.57
N ALA A 34 -16.11 -6.59 -7.66
CA ALA A 34 -16.93 -7.76 -7.96
C ALA A 34 -18.43 -7.44 -7.94
N VAL A 35 -18.88 -6.62 -6.99
CA VAL A 35 -20.31 -6.33 -6.78
C VAL A 35 -20.83 -5.32 -7.79
N LEU A 36 -20.06 -4.29 -8.17
CA LEU A 36 -20.51 -3.26 -9.12
C LEU A 36 -20.96 -3.85 -10.46
N PRO A 37 -20.15 -4.68 -11.14
CA PRO A 37 -20.52 -5.27 -12.43
C PRO A 37 -21.74 -6.19 -12.31
N LEU A 38 -21.80 -7.01 -11.25
CA LEU A 38 -22.92 -7.91 -11.01
C LEU A 38 -24.21 -7.16 -10.68
N ALA A 39 -24.13 -6.09 -9.89
CA ALA A 39 -25.27 -5.24 -9.56
C ALA A 39 -25.78 -4.49 -10.81
N LEU A 40 -24.87 -3.94 -11.62
CA LEU A 40 -25.22 -3.28 -12.88
C LEU A 40 -25.88 -4.26 -13.85
N LEU A 41 -25.34 -5.47 -13.97
CA LEU A 41 -25.93 -6.54 -14.76
C LEU A 41 -27.32 -6.90 -14.20
N GLY A 42 -27.45 -7.12 -12.90
CA GLY A 42 -28.73 -7.40 -12.24
C GLY A 42 -29.79 -6.34 -12.49
N ILE A 43 -29.43 -5.05 -12.44
CA ILE A 43 -30.33 -3.93 -12.75
C ILE A 43 -30.81 -3.99 -14.20
N VAL A 44 -29.94 -4.34 -15.15
CA VAL A 44 -30.34 -4.49 -16.57
C VAL A 44 -31.27 -5.68 -16.77
N PHE A 45 -31.08 -6.78 -16.05
CA PHE A 45 -31.92 -7.97 -16.14
C PHE A 45 -33.28 -7.82 -15.43
N MET A 46 -33.32 -7.10 -14.30
CA MET A 46 -34.56 -6.87 -13.53
C MET A 46 -35.37 -5.67 -14.00
N GLY A 47 -34.71 -4.62 -14.50
CA GLY A 47 -35.41 -3.54 -15.20
C GLY A 47 -36.04 -4.10 -16.48
N ASP A 48 -37.09 -3.46 -16.98
CA ASP A 48 -37.61 -3.76 -18.31
C ASP A 48 -36.45 -3.56 -19.30
N ALA A 49 -35.71 -4.63 -19.61
CA ALA A 49 -34.53 -4.56 -20.48
C ALA A 49 -34.92 -3.97 -21.82
N GLN A 50 -36.17 -4.19 -22.23
CA GLN A 50 -36.83 -3.55 -23.36
C GLN A 50 -36.88 -2.02 -23.26
N SER A 51 -37.16 -1.43 -22.09
CA SER A 51 -37.22 0.03 -21.89
C SER A 51 -35.85 0.69 -22.01
N LEU A 52 -34.82 0.11 -21.36
CA LEU A 52 -33.42 0.56 -21.46
C LEU A 52 -32.86 0.31 -22.87
N ALA A 53 -33.20 -0.83 -23.49
CA ALA A 53 -32.82 -1.16 -24.85
C ALA A 53 -33.54 -0.31 -25.90
N SER A 54 -34.75 0.17 -25.63
CA SER A 54 -35.51 1.00 -26.57
C SER A 54 -34.98 2.44 -26.66
N GLY A 55 -34.30 2.94 -25.63
CA GLY A 55 -33.66 4.28 -25.65
C GLY A 55 -32.26 4.31 -26.27
N ILE A 56 -31.39 3.36 -25.91
CA ILE A 56 -29.96 3.33 -26.29
C ILE A 56 -29.52 2.07 -27.06
N GLY A 57 -30.35 1.02 -27.13
CA GLY A 57 -30.00 -0.29 -27.69
C GLY A 57 -29.34 -1.21 -26.66
N LEU A 58 -29.81 -2.45 -26.54
CA LEU A 58 -29.27 -3.44 -25.59
C LEU A 58 -27.76 -3.67 -25.77
N GLN A 59 -27.29 -3.73 -27.02
CA GLN A 59 -25.88 -3.90 -27.34
C GLN A 59 -25.03 -2.72 -26.83
N ASN A 60 -25.49 -1.49 -27.02
CA ASN A 60 -24.77 -0.30 -26.56
C ASN A 60 -24.75 -0.20 -25.04
N ALA A 61 -25.85 -0.58 -24.37
CA ALA A 61 -25.92 -0.61 -22.91
C ALA A 61 -24.89 -1.60 -22.33
N ILE A 62 -24.83 -2.82 -22.87
CA ILE A 62 -23.84 -3.83 -22.46
C ILE A 62 -22.42 -3.34 -22.75
N PHE A 63 -22.19 -2.70 -23.89
CA PHE A 63 -20.88 -2.15 -24.25
C PHE A 63 -20.41 -1.08 -23.25
N VAL A 64 -21.27 -0.12 -22.91
CA VAL A 64 -20.96 0.94 -21.92
C VAL A 64 -20.67 0.33 -20.55
N LEU A 65 -21.48 -0.64 -20.10
CA LEU A 65 -21.25 -1.33 -18.82
C LEU A 65 -19.92 -2.08 -18.78
N THR A 66 -19.57 -2.73 -19.88
CA THR A 66 -18.28 -3.43 -20.04
C THR A 66 -17.13 -2.44 -19.96
N LEU A 67 -17.24 -1.31 -20.66
CA LEU A 67 -16.22 -0.26 -20.67
C LEU A 67 -16.03 0.35 -19.27
N LEU A 68 -17.12 0.64 -18.55
CA LEU A 68 -17.07 1.15 -17.18
C LEU A 68 -16.41 0.14 -16.23
N THR A 69 -16.77 -1.13 -16.34
CA THR A 69 -16.17 -2.20 -15.54
C THR A 69 -14.66 -2.30 -15.79
N LEU A 70 -14.25 -2.29 -17.06
CA LEU A 70 -12.85 -2.35 -17.43
C LEU A 70 -12.07 -1.14 -16.91
N ALA A 71 -12.63 0.06 -17.02
CA ALA A 71 -12.02 1.28 -16.48
C ALA A 71 -11.79 1.19 -14.96
N VAL A 72 -12.76 0.67 -14.22
CA VAL A 72 -12.65 0.44 -12.77
C VAL A 72 -11.54 -0.57 -12.46
N VAL A 73 -11.50 -1.70 -13.16
CA VAL A 73 -10.45 -2.73 -12.98
C VAL A 73 -9.07 -2.15 -13.22
N VAL A 74 -8.87 -1.43 -14.32
CA VAL A 74 -7.58 -0.80 -14.65
C VAL A 74 -7.17 0.18 -13.57
N MET A 75 -8.08 1.07 -13.14
CA MET A 75 -7.83 2.02 -12.07
C MET A 75 -7.40 1.33 -10.76
N TRP A 76 -8.07 0.23 -10.41
CA TRP A 76 -7.69 -0.58 -9.24
C TRP A 76 -6.33 -1.23 -9.38
N SER A 77 -6.00 -1.79 -10.55
CA SER A 77 -4.68 -2.37 -10.79
C SER A 77 -3.55 -1.35 -10.58
N PHE A 78 -3.73 -0.12 -11.09
CA PHE A 78 -2.78 0.97 -10.86
C PHE A 78 -2.66 1.34 -9.38
N PHE A 79 -3.80 1.42 -8.67
CA PHE A 79 -3.80 1.68 -7.23
C PHE A 79 -3.01 0.61 -6.46
N LEU A 80 -3.23 -0.67 -6.75
CA LEU A 80 -2.51 -1.79 -6.12
C LEU A 80 -1.01 -1.76 -6.40
N ALA A 81 -0.64 -1.49 -7.65
CA ALA A 81 0.75 -1.39 -8.04
C ALA A 81 1.45 -0.29 -7.22
N SER A 82 0.82 0.87 -7.06
CA SER A 82 1.40 1.99 -6.30
C SER A 82 1.41 1.77 -4.78
N SER A 83 0.39 1.13 -4.21
CA SER A 83 0.22 1.02 -2.75
C SER A 83 0.87 -0.21 -2.14
N ILE A 84 1.12 -1.27 -2.92
CA ILE A 84 1.65 -2.54 -2.43
C ILE A 84 2.89 -2.94 -3.22
N THR A 85 2.77 -3.10 -4.54
CA THR A 85 3.84 -3.65 -5.36
C THR A 85 5.08 -2.76 -5.33
N SER A 86 4.93 -1.45 -5.53
CA SER A 86 6.05 -0.49 -5.52
C SER A 86 6.80 -0.49 -4.18
N PRO A 87 6.14 -0.35 -3.01
CA PRO A 87 6.81 -0.48 -1.71
C PRO A 87 7.55 -1.82 -1.51
N ILE A 88 6.94 -2.95 -1.87
CA ILE A 88 7.56 -4.28 -1.73
C ILE A 88 8.79 -4.40 -2.64
N VAL A 89 8.71 -3.93 -3.88
CA VAL A 89 9.84 -3.94 -4.81
C VAL A 89 10.98 -3.06 -4.29
N LYS A 90 10.67 -1.89 -3.73
CA LYS A 90 11.67 -1.00 -3.12
C LYS A 90 12.38 -1.66 -1.93
N LEU A 91 11.63 -2.32 -1.04
CA LEU A 91 12.18 -3.11 0.06
C LEU A 91 13.11 -4.22 -0.44
N SER A 92 12.68 -4.94 -1.48
CA SER A 92 13.46 -6.03 -2.10
C SER A 92 14.77 -5.52 -2.73
N GLN A 93 14.72 -4.39 -3.43
CA GLN A 93 15.93 -3.77 -4.01
C GLN A 93 16.95 -3.40 -2.93
N VAL A 94 16.51 -2.77 -1.85
CA VAL A 94 17.41 -2.41 -0.73
C VAL A 94 17.94 -3.66 -0.03
N ALA A 95 17.10 -4.69 0.17
CA ALA A 95 17.54 -5.95 0.75
C ALA A 95 18.68 -6.60 -0.07
N ASN A 96 18.55 -6.61 -1.40
CA ASN A 96 19.59 -7.11 -2.29
C ASN A 96 20.89 -6.31 -2.15
N SER A 97 20.84 -4.98 -2.19
CA SER A 97 22.03 -4.13 -2.00
C SER A 97 22.72 -4.39 -0.66
N VAL A 98 21.95 -4.42 0.43
CA VAL A 98 22.47 -4.68 1.78
C VAL A 98 23.09 -6.08 1.86
N SER A 99 22.49 -7.09 1.22
CA SER A 99 23.02 -8.46 1.19
C SER A 99 24.40 -8.58 0.50
N THR A 100 24.69 -7.66 -0.43
CA THR A 100 25.99 -7.60 -1.13
C THR A 100 27.01 -6.71 -0.40
N GLY A 101 26.67 -6.20 0.79
CA GLY A 101 27.52 -5.30 1.57
C GLY A 101 27.49 -3.84 1.10
N ASP A 102 26.61 -3.49 0.14
CA ASP A 102 26.40 -2.10 -0.26
C ASP A 102 25.37 -1.45 0.66
N LEU A 103 25.88 -0.70 1.63
CA LEU A 103 25.07 0.01 2.63
C LEU A 103 24.77 1.45 2.21
N ASN A 104 25.29 1.91 1.08
CA ASN A 104 25.06 3.27 0.60
C ASN A 104 23.58 3.43 0.20
N ASN A 105 22.94 4.52 0.61
CA ASN A 105 21.53 4.83 0.29
C ASN A 105 20.51 3.74 0.67
N SER A 106 20.79 2.95 1.71
CA SER A 106 19.92 1.86 2.18
C SER A 106 18.75 2.31 3.07
N ASP A 107 18.49 3.61 3.17
CA ASP A 107 17.36 4.14 3.93
C ASP A 107 16.08 4.06 3.09
N ILE A 108 15.08 3.35 3.62
CA ILE A 108 13.81 3.14 2.92
C ILE A 108 12.81 4.17 3.42
N ASP A 109 12.51 5.15 2.55
CA ASP A 109 11.39 6.06 2.74
C ASP A 109 10.12 5.47 2.09
N ILE A 110 9.26 4.86 2.92
CA ILE A 110 7.93 4.37 2.56
C ILE A 110 6.95 4.99 3.54
N MET A 111 6.10 5.90 3.06
CA MET A 111 5.02 6.48 3.84
C MET A 111 3.75 5.66 3.66
N SER A 112 3.49 4.73 4.58
CA SER A 112 2.22 4.00 4.63
C SER A 112 1.72 3.86 6.06
N ASN A 113 0.40 3.91 6.24
CA ASN A 113 -0.28 3.84 7.54
C ASN A 113 -0.94 2.46 7.73
N ASP A 114 -0.20 1.41 7.40
CA ASP A 114 -0.64 0.01 7.41
C ASP A 114 0.56 -0.94 7.53
N GLU A 115 0.38 -2.24 7.30
CA GLU A 115 1.40 -3.27 7.51
C GLU A 115 2.65 -3.08 6.63
N ILE A 116 2.53 -2.42 5.47
CA ILE A 116 3.68 -2.10 4.63
C ILE A 116 4.52 -0.99 5.27
N GLY A 117 3.88 -0.02 5.93
CA GLY A 117 4.57 1.01 6.69
C GLY A 117 5.26 0.44 7.92
N GLU A 118 4.58 -0.44 8.65
CA GLU A 118 5.17 -1.15 9.78
C GLU A 118 6.35 -2.02 9.35
N LEU A 119 6.22 -2.75 8.24
CA LEU A 119 7.29 -3.53 7.64
C LEU A 119 8.49 -2.65 7.25
N ALA A 120 8.25 -1.50 6.63
CA ALA A 120 9.32 -0.57 6.26
C ALA A 120 10.07 -0.04 7.50
N VAL A 121 9.36 0.29 8.58
CA VAL A 121 9.97 0.71 9.85
C VAL A 121 10.81 -0.41 10.46
N ALA A 122 10.27 -1.63 10.53
CA ALA A 122 11.00 -2.78 11.06
C ALA A 122 12.25 -3.10 10.22
N PHE A 123 12.13 -3.03 8.90
CA PHE A 123 13.22 -3.26 7.97
C PHE A 123 14.33 -2.20 8.11
N ASN A 124 13.97 -0.92 8.20
CA ASN A 124 14.93 0.16 8.46
C ASN A 124 15.72 -0.05 9.75
N ARG A 125 15.07 -0.53 10.83
CA ARG A 125 15.77 -0.86 12.08
C ARG A 125 16.79 -1.98 11.87
N MET A 126 16.44 -3.03 11.13
CA MET A 126 17.36 -4.12 10.80
C MET A 126 18.58 -3.60 10.02
N VAL A 127 18.36 -2.83 8.95
CA VAL A 127 19.44 -2.23 8.15
C VAL A 127 20.35 -1.36 9.01
N ASN A 128 19.77 -0.53 9.90
CA ASN A 128 20.55 0.31 10.80
C ASN A 128 21.41 -0.52 11.77
N SER A 129 20.89 -1.62 12.31
CA SER A 129 21.67 -2.55 13.14
C SER A 129 22.84 -3.15 12.36
N TYR A 130 22.64 -3.54 11.09
CA TYR A 130 23.72 -4.01 10.22
C TYR A 130 24.78 -2.94 9.97
N LYS A 131 24.38 -1.68 9.70
CA LYS A 131 25.32 -0.55 9.55
C LYS A 131 26.19 -0.38 10.80
N ILE A 132 25.58 -0.43 11.99
CA ILE A 132 26.32 -0.32 13.26
C ILE A 132 27.34 -1.46 13.39
N LEU A 133 26.92 -2.70 13.12
CA LEU A 133 27.83 -3.86 13.20
C LEU A 133 29.00 -3.77 12.20
N ASP A 134 28.75 -3.34 10.97
CA ASP A 134 29.80 -3.10 9.96
C ASP A 134 30.78 -2.02 10.43
N THR A 135 30.28 -0.89 10.96
CA THR A 135 31.14 0.19 11.46
C THR A 135 32.02 -0.26 12.63
N LEU A 136 31.49 -1.07 13.55
CA LEU A 136 32.27 -1.61 14.67
C LEU A 136 33.36 -2.57 14.20
N ALA A 137 33.02 -3.49 13.29
CA ALA A 137 33.99 -4.44 12.75
C ALA A 137 35.15 -3.74 12.02
N ARG A 138 34.91 -2.57 11.40
CA ARG A 138 35.94 -1.76 10.73
C ARG A 138 36.82 -0.99 11.71
N ASP A 139 36.29 -0.59 12.86
CA ASP A 139 37.03 0.12 13.91
C ASP A 139 38.00 -0.82 14.63
N ASP A 140 37.57 -2.05 14.93
CA ASP A 140 38.42 -3.10 15.53
C ASP A 140 39.63 -3.50 14.64
N MET A 141 39.61 -3.18 13.35
CA MET A 141 40.67 -3.51 12.39
C MET A 141 41.70 -2.38 12.17
N ASN A 142 41.50 -1.19 12.75
CA ASN A 142 42.41 -0.04 12.64
C ASN A 142 43.16 0.24 13.94
#